data_AF-A0A7G9S8Y4-F1
#
_entry.id   AF-A0A7G9S8Y4-F1
#
_cell.length_a   1.000
_cell.length_b   1.000
_cell.length_c   1.000
_cell.angle_alpha   90.00
_cell.angle_beta   90.00
_cell.angle_gamma   90.00
#
_symmetry.space_group_name_H-M   'P 1'
#
loop_
_entity.id
_entity.type
_entity.pdbx_description
1 polymer ?
#
loop_
_entity_poly.entity_id
_entity_poly.type
_entity_poly.pdbx_seq_one_letter_code
_entity_poly.pdbx_strand_id
1 'polypeptide(L)'
;MTLKRAGGACSHANLIERLRASEHVVGRALESLTAAGLVSNDLDTAVYMPSSRAVGASVDRAEELYQRKPNAVRRAIIGAHSNSLAAFADAFKLRKADDD
;
A
#
# COMPACT_ATOMS: atom_id res chain seq x y z
N MET A 1 -5.92 7.23 0.58
CA MET A 1 -6.92 8.32 0.52
C MET A 1 -6.39 9.63 -0.04
N THR A 2 -5.09 9.91 0.04
CA THR A 2 -4.50 11.18 -0.42
C THR A 2 -4.83 11.51 -1.88
N LEU A 3 -4.70 10.55 -2.80
CA LEU A 3 -5.03 10.74 -4.23
C LEU A 3 -6.53 10.96 -4.46
N LYS A 4 -7.39 10.12 -3.88
CA LYS A 4 -8.86 10.28 -3.94
C LYS A 4 -9.32 11.63 -3.40
N ARG A 5 -8.73 12.10 -2.29
CA ARG A 5 -9.07 13.39 -1.64
C ARG A 5 -8.48 14.60 -2.36
N ALA A 6 -7.40 14.42 -3.13
CA ALA A 6 -6.86 15.49 -3.96
C ALA A 6 -7.84 15.87 -5.09
N GLY A 7 -8.75 14.96 -5.48
CA GLY A 7 -9.81 15.23 -6.45
C GLY A 7 -9.31 15.50 -7.88
N GLY A 8 -8.03 15.23 -8.17
CA GLY A 8 -7.39 15.54 -9.44
C GLY A 8 -5.95 15.04 -9.52
N ALA A 9 -5.21 15.60 -10.47
CA ALA A 9 -3.80 15.28 -10.73
C ALA A 9 -2.90 15.65 -9.54
N CYS A 10 -1.99 14.74 -9.18
CA CYS A 10 -1.04 14.92 -8.09
C CYS A 10 0.36 14.48 -8.56
N SER A 11 1.35 15.34 -8.38
CA SER A 11 2.73 15.00 -8.75
C SER A 11 3.36 14.01 -7.77
N HIS A 12 4.30 13.20 -8.24
CA HIS A 12 5.04 12.26 -7.39
C HIS A 12 5.79 12.98 -6.28
N ALA A 13 6.40 14.13 -6.59
CA ALA A 13 7.05 14.98 -5.59
C ALA A 13 6.10 15.38 -4.45
N ASN A 14 4.86 15.77 -4.79
CA ASN A 14 3.84 16.10 -3.79
C ASN A 14 3.44 14.88 -2.95
N LEU A 15 3.37 13.69 -3.57
CA LEU A 15 3.09 12.44 -2.85
C LEU A 15 4.23 12.07 -1.89
N ILE A 16 5.48 12.17 -2.33
CA ILE A 16 6.69 11.95 -1.52
C ILE A 16 6.66 12.85 -0.28
N GLU A 17 6.44 14.15 -0.49
CA GLU A 17 6.38 15.13 0.59
C GLU A 17 5.23 14.87 1.57
N ARG A 18 4.00 14.71 1.06
CA ARG A 18 2.80 14.55 1.90
C ARG A 18 2.76 13.22 2.65
N LEU A 19 3.28 12.15 2.04
CA LEU A 19 3.34 10.83 2.66
C LEU A 19 4.60 10.63 3.50
N ARG A 20 5.59 11.53 3.39
CA ARG A 20 6.93 11.38 3.98
C ARG A 20 7.54 10.02 3.63
N ALA A 21 7.35 9.61 2.38
CA ALA A 21 7.80 8.32 1.86
C ALA A 21 8.91 8.55 0.83
N SER A 22 9.79 7.57 0.65
CA SER A 22 10.81 7.66 -0.40
C SER A 22 10.19 7.55 -1.79
N GLU A 23 10.91 8.08 -2.79
CA GLU A 23 10.54 7.96 -4.20
C GLU A 23 10.28 6.50 -4.61
N HIS A 24 11.16 5.58 -4.21
CA HIS A 24 10.99 4.16 -4.49
C HIS A 24 9.68 3.59 -3.92
N VAL A 25 9.32 3.95 -2.68
CA VAL A 25 8.08 3.50 -2.05
C VAL A 25 6.85 4.07 -2.78
N VAL A 26 6.90 5.35 -3.16
CA VAL A 26 5.83 6.00 -3.92
C VAL A 26 5.67 5.36 -5.31
N GLY A 27 6.77 5.15 -6.05
CA GLY A 27 6.75 4.51 -7.36
C GLY A 27 6.14 3.11 -7.33
N ARG A 28 6.59 2.25 -6.41
CA ARG A 28 6.05 0.88 -6.24
C ARG A 28 4.57 0.88 -5.87
N ALA A 29 4.14 1.84 -5.04
CA ALA A 29 2.73 1.98 -4.70
C ALA A 29 1.90 2.42 -5.91
N LEU A 30 2.37 3.37 -6.71
CA LEU A 30 1.69 3.83 -7.92
C LEU A 30 1.62 2.74 -9.00
N GLU A 31 2.68 1.95 -9.20
CA GLU A 31 2.66 0.77 -10.06
C GLU A 31 1.55 -0.21 -9.63
N SER A 32 1.51 -0.54 -8.33
CA SER A 32 0.53 -1.48 -7.79
C SER A 32 -0.90 -0.97 -7.92
N LEU A 33 -1.13 0.32 -7.66
CA LEU A 33 -2.44 0.96 -7.80
C LEU A 33 -2.87 1.08 -9.27
N THR A 34 -1.93 1.30 -10.18
CA THR A 34 -2.20 1.32 -11.63
C THR A 34 -2.57 -0.06 -12.12
N ALA A 35 -1.82 -1.10 -11.73
CA ALA A 35 -2.14 -2.49 -12.04
C ALA A 35 -3.50 -2.94 -11.48
N ALA A 36 -3.88 -2.44 -10.29
CA ALA A 36 -5.19 -2.67 -9.71
C ALA A 36 -6.33 -1.86 -10.37
N GLY A 37 -6.02 -1.01 -11.36
CA GLY A 37 -6.98 -0.17 -12.04
C GLY A 37 -7.56 0.95 -11.17
N LEU A 38 -6.80 1.46 -10.21
CA LEU A 38 -7.24 2.52 -9.29
C LEU A 38 -6.70 3.91 -9.64
N VAL A 39 -5.56 3.94 -10.31
CA VAL A 39 -4.81 5.16 -10.61
C VAL A 39 -4.41 5.13 -12.07
N SER A 40 -4.52 6.28 -12.73
CA SER A 40 -3.79 6.56 -13.96
C SER A 40 -2.50 7.25 -13.57
N ASN A 41 -1.36 6.69 -13.96
CA ASN A 41 -0.06 7.28 -13.71
C ASN A 41 0.62 7.57 -15.05
N ASP A 42 0.85 8.84 -15.34
CA ASP A 42 1.53 9.30 -16.56
C ASP A 42 2.70 10.21 -16.19
N LEU A 43 3.89 9.90 -16.72
CA LEU A 43 5.16 10.51 -16.33
C LEU A 43 5.27 10.59 -14.79
N ASP A 44 5.24 11.81 -14.25
CA ASP A 44 5.36 12.09 -12.81
C ASP A 44 4.03 12.52 -12.17
N THR A 45 2.91 12.25 -12.83
CA THR A 45 1.57 12.68 -12.40
C THR A 45 0.63 11.49 -12.23
N ALA A 46 0.10 11.36 -11.02
CA ALA A 46 -0.88 10.34 -10.65
C ALA A 46 -2.27 10.96 -10.48
N VAL A 47 -3.28 10.30 -11.05
CA VAL A 47 -4.70 10.67 -10.92
C VAL A 47 -5.47 9.48 -10.39
N TYR A 48 -6.27 9.68 -9.35
CA TYR A 48 -7.22 8.65 -8.91
C TYR A 48 -8.33 8.50 -9.95
N MET A 49 -8.36 7.37 -10.64
CA MET A 49 -9.30 7.09 -11.72
C MET A 49 -9.58 5.58 -11.75
N PRO A 50 -10.53 5.09 -10.93
CA PRO A 50 -10.92 3.69 -10.94
C PRO A 50 -11.42 3.26 -12.31
N SER A 51 -10.92 2.12 -12.79
CA SER A 51 -11.29 1.55 -14.10
C SER A 51 -12.74 1.08 -14.16
N SER A 52 -13.38 0.87 -13.00
CA SER A 52 -14.80 0.54 -12.91
C SER A 52 -15.41 1.02 -11.59
N ARG A 53 -16.74 1.11 -11.57
CA ARG A 53 -17.51 1.42 -10.35
C ARG A 53 -17.27 0.39 -9.24
N ALA A 54 -17.12 -0.89 -9.59
CA ALA A 54 -16.87 -1.95 -8.63
C ALA A 54 -15.51 -1.78 -7.94
N VAL A 55 -14.48 -1.43 -8.73
CA VAL A 55 -13.13 -1.14 -8.22
C VAL A 55 -13.14 0.10 -7.32
N GLY A 56 -13.85 1.16 -7.70
CA GLY A 56 -14.07 2.33 -6.84
C GLY A 56 -14.77 1.98 -5.53
N ALA A 57 -15.85 1.19 -5.58
CA ALA A 57 -16.59 0.77 -4.39
C ALA A 57 -15.73 -0.05 -3.40
N SER A 58 -14.73 -0.79 -3.89
CA SER A 58 -13.77 -1.48 -3.02
C SER A 58 -12.92 -0.49 -2.19
N VAL A 59 -12.53 0.65 -2.77
CA VAL A 59 -11.84 1.72 -2.05
C VAL A 59 -12.74 2.37 -1.00
N ASP A 60 -14.01 2.60 -1.34
CA ASP A 60 -14.99 3.17 -0.42
C ASP A 60 -15.19 2.27 0.80
N ARG A 61 -15.42 0.97 0.58
CA ARG A 61 -15.53 -0.02 1.67
C ARG A 61 -14.24 -0.12 2.50
N ALA A 62 -13.07 -0.04 1.85
CA ALA A 62 -11.81 -0.01 2.56
C ALA A 62 -11.66 1.25 3.44
N GLU A 63 -12.13 2.41 2.97
CA GLU A 63 -12.19 3.65 3.76
C GLU A 63 -13.07 3.49 4.99
N GLU A 64 -14.31 3.03 4.79
CA GLU A 64 -15.29 2.80 5.86
C GLU A 64 -14.73 1.83 6.90
N LEU A 65 -14.10 0.74 6.46
CA LEU A 65 -13.49 -0.23 7.37
C LEU A 65 -12.33 0.39 8.15
N TYR A 66 -11.47 1.18 7.51
CA TYR A 66 -10.36 1.87 8.17
C TYR A 66 -10.86 2.91 9.20
N GLN A 67 -11.95 3.62 8.89
CA GLN A 67 -12.58 4.55 9.83
C GLN A 67 -13.18 3.83 11.04
N ARG A 68 -13.87 2.70 10.82
CA ARG A 68 -14.53 1.94 11.89
C ARG A 68 -13.55 1.14 12.75
N LYS A 69 -12.48 0.61 12.17
CA LYS A 69 -11.56 -0.34 12.83
C LYS A 69 -10.08 -0.06 12.49
N PRO A 70 -9.56 1.15 12.76
CA PRO A 70 -8.23 1.56 12.28
C PRO A 70 -7.09 0.64 12.76
N ASN A 71 -7.10 0.26 14.04
CA ASN A 71 -6.06 -0.62 14.60
C ASN A 71 -6.10 -2.04 14.03
N ALA A 72 -7.31 -2.59 13.81
CA ALA A 72 -7.45 -3.92 13.23
C ALA A 72 -6.96 -3.95 11.78
N VAL A 73 -7.29 -2.91 10.99
CA VAL A 73 -6.84 -2.80 9.60
C VAL A 73 -5.33 -2.62 9.51
N ARG A 74 -4.72 -1.77 10.35
CA ARG A 74 -3.24 -1.62 10.40
C ARG A 74 -2.54 -2.95 10.71
N ARG A 75 -3.05 -3.70 11.69
CA ARG A 75 -2.51 -5.04 12.00
C ARG A 75 -2.66 -6.01 10.84
N ALA A 76 -3.79 -6.00 10.13
CA ALA A 76 -4.00 -6.84 8.96
C ALA A 76 -3.00 -6.53 7.85
N ILE A 77 -2.72 -5.24 7.60
CA ILE A 77 -1.71 -4.81 6.61
C ILE A 77 -0.32 -5.31 7.02
N ILE A 78 0.10 -5.07 8.26
CA ILE A 78 1.43 -5.51 8.75
C ILE A 78 1.54 -7.05 8.71
N GLY A 79 0.50 -7.76 9.14
CA GLY A 79 0.46 -9.22 9.14
C GLY A 79 0.49 -9.84 7.74
N ALA A 80 -0.09 -9.17 6.74
CA ALA A 80 0.02 -9.60 5.34
C ALA A 80 1.47 -9.53 4.81
N HIS A 81 2.29 -8.64 5.37
CA HIS A 81 3.71 -8.50 4.99
C HIS A 81 4.68 -9.32 5.86
N SER A 82 4.23 -9.88 7.00
CA SER A 82 5.12 -10.59 7.93
C SER A 82 5.53 -12.00 7.50
N ASN A 83 4.99 -12.56 6.41
CA ASN A 83 5.43 -13.89 5.94
C ASN A 83 6.93 -13.93 5.60
N SER A 84 7.53 -12.82 5.15
CA SER A 84 8.97 -12.74 4.91
C SER A 84 9.79 -12.50 6.19
N LEU A 85 9.25 -11.76 7.17
CA LEU A 85 9.92 -11.50 8.45
C LEU A 85 9.88 -12.72 9.37
N ALA A 86 8.80 -13.49 9.34
CA ALA A 86 8.71 -14.80 9.98
C ALA A 86 9.69 -15.80 9.34
N ALA A 87 9.74 -15.87 8.01
CA ALA A 87 10.71 -16.70 7.28
C ALA A 87 12.17 -16.28 7.54
N PHE A 88 12.43 -14.98 7.65
CA PHE A 88 13.74 -14.45 8.04
C PHE A 88 14.08 -14.85 9.48
N ALA A 89 13.18 -14.64 10.44
CA ALA A 89 13.40 -15.03 11.83
C ALA A 89 13.63 -16.54 12.01
N ASP A 90 12.94 -17.37 11.24
CA ASP A 90 13.15 -18.83 11.22
C ASP A 90 14.52 -19.21 10.63
N ALA A 91 15.00 -18.50 9.60
CA ALA A 91 16.34 -18.73 9.04
C ALA A 91 17.49 -18.45 10.03
N PHE A 92 17.29 -17.57 11.02
CA PHE A 92 18.28 -17.34 12.09
C PHE A 92 18.11 -18.25 13.31
N LYS A 93 16.92 -18.83 13.53
CA LYS A 93 16.70 -19.83 14.57
C LYS A 93 17.26 -21.21 14.22
N LEU A 94 17.54 -21.47 12.94
CA LEU A 94 18.09 -22.73 12.42
C LEU A 94 19.59 -22.94 12.74
N ARG A 95 20.16 -22.20 13.70
CA ARG A 95 21.51 -22.43 14.21
C ARG A 95 21.53 -22.55 15.75
N LYS A 96 20.76 -23.50 16.29
CA LYS A 96 21.15 -24.16 17.55
C LYS A 96 20.49 -25.53 17.69
N ALA A 97 21.35 -26.52 17.96
CA ALA A 97 21.11 -27.90 18.40
C ALA A 97 20.83 -28.96 17.32
N ASP A 98 21.88 -29.34 16.58
CA ASP A 98 22.20 -30.76 16.43
C ASP A 98 23.35 -31.04 17.41
N ASP A 99 23.01 -31.62 18.55
CA ASP A 99 23.93 -32.33 19.45
C ASP A 99 23.14 -33.58 19.89
N ASP A 100 23.46 -34.71 19.26
CA ASP A 100 23.32 -36.07 19.79
C ASP A 100 24.39 -36.95 19.11
#